data_AF-X1FV34-F1
#
_entry.id   AF-X1FV34-F1
#
_cell.length_a   1.000
_cell.length_b   1.000
_cell.length_c   1.000
_cell.angle_alpha   90.00
_cell.angle_beta   90.00
_cell.angle_gamma   90.00
#
_symmetry.space_group_name_H-M   'P 1'
#
loop_
_entity.id
_entity.type
_entity.pdbx_description
1 polymer ?
#
loop_
_entity_poly.entity_id
_entity_poly.type
_entity_poly.pdbx_seq_one_letter_code
_entity_poly.pdbx_strand_id
1 'polypeptide(L)' 'NQEMGWDEKRTTVKRAWGKGPSIAEGVEAIITLIDRQGLAAYALDGTGTRMETIQAAGEGDASFRVGPQYRTVWYEIGTE' A
#
# COMPACT_ATOMS: atom_id res chain seq x y z
N ASN A 1 3.16 -12.38 7.25
CA ASN A 1 2.62 -13.07 8.44
C ASN A 1 3.75 -13.65 9.27
N GLN A 2 3.64 -13.65 10.60
CA GLN A 2 4.65 -14.22 11.49
C GLN A 2 4.42 -15.72 11.69
N GLU A 3 5.45 -16.50 12.05
CA GLU A 3 5.33 -17.93 12.43
C GLU A 3 4.66 -18.83 11.37
N MET A 4 4.91 -18.60 10.07
CA MET A 4 4.39 -19.50 9.04
C MET A 4 4.97 -20.93 9.20
N GLY A 5 4.09 -21.91 9.36
CA GLY A 5 4.43 -23.31 9.61
C GLY A 5 4.75 -24.07 8.32
N TRP A 6 5.85 -23.68 7.68
CA TRP A 6 6.35 -24.34 6.47
C TRP A 6 6.66 -25.82 6.74
N ASP A 7 6.36 -26.67 5.76
CA ASP A 7 6.91 -28.02 5.72
C ASP A 7 8.44 -27.98 5.56
N GLU A 8 9.11 -29.09 5.83
CA GLU A 8 10.58 -29.17 5.80
C GLU A 8 11.18 -28.75 4.45
N LYS A 9 10.49 -29.07 3.36
CA LYS A 9 10.89 -28.71 1.99
C LYS A 9 10.56 -27.26 1.62
N ARG A 10 9.88 -26.52 2.49
CA ARG A 10 9.43 -25.13 2.30
C ARG A 10 8.59 -24.94 1.02
N THR A 11 7.75 -25.91 0.72
CA THR A 11 6.87 -25.92 -0.45
C THR A 11 5.43 -25.54 -0.10
N THR A 12 5.00 -25.75 1.14
CA THR A 12 3.64 -25.43 1.58
C THR A 12 3.56 -25.19 3.08
N VAL A 13 2.57 -24.40 3.50
CA VAL A 13 2.18 -24.24 4.93
C VAL A 13 0.91 -25.00 5.28
N LYS A 14 0.26 -25.68 4.32
CA LYS A 14 -1.08 -26.28 4.47
C LYS A 14 -2.09 -25.27 5.06
N ARG A 15 -2.42 -25.41 6.35
CA ARG A 15 -3.31 -24.51 7.10
C ARG A 15 -2.57 -23.67 8.15
N ALA A 16 -1.26 -23.88 8.33
CA ALA A 16 -0.42 -23.20 9.30
C ALA A 16 0.10 -21.87 8.76
N TRP A 17 -0.81 -20.97 8.40
CA TRP A 17 -0.51 -19.65 7.83
C TRP A 17 0.23 -18.70 8.79
N GLY A 18 0.46 -19.13 10.03
CA GLY A 18 1.08 -18.33 11.07
C GLY A 18 0.10 -17.39 11.77
N LYS A 19 0.63 -16.34 12.39
CA LYS A 19 -0.13 -15.35 13.15
C LYS A 19 0.02 -13.96 12.54
N GLY A 20 -1.10 -13.25 12.52
CA GLY A 20 -1.15 -11.83 12.15
C GLY A 20 -0.43 -10.93 13.15
N PRO A 21 -0.17 -9.67 12.76
CA PRO A 21 -0.42 -9.12 11.44
C PRO A 21 0.66 -9.54 10.41
N SER A 22 0.34 -9.38 9.13
CA SER A 22 1.40 -9.39 8.11
C SER A 22 2.31 -8.19 8.32
N ILE A 23 3.61 -8.47 8.48
CA ILE A 23 4.64 -7.43 8.48
C ILE A 23 4.91 -7.08 7.01
N ALA A 24 4.66 -5.84 6.65
CA ALA A 24 5.02 -5.27 5.35
C ALA A 24 5.70 -3.93 5.62
N GLU A 25 6.90 -3.77 5.09
CA GLU A 25 7.64 -2.51 5.19
C GLU A 25 7.16 -1.55 4.11
N GLY A 26 6.87 -0.31 4.49
CA GLY A 26 6.52 0.74 3.52
C GLY A 26 7.74 1.07 2.67
N VAL A 27 7.73 0.69 1.40
CA VAL A 27 8.74 1.11 0.43
C VAL A 27 8.34 2.46 -0.13
N GLU A 28 9.28 3.41 -0.12
CA GLU A 28 9.07 4.70 -0.75
C GLU A 28 8.97 4.54 -2.27
N ALA A 29 7.93 5.12 -2.87
CA ALA A 29 7.71 5.07 -4.30
C ALA A 29 7.07 6.37 -4.81
N ILE A 30 7.29 6.65 -6.10
CA ILE A 30 6.60 7.71 -6.82
C ILE A 30 5.72 7.04 -7.88
N ILE A 31 4.43 7.30 -7.83
CA ILE A 31 3.45 6.82 -8.82
C ILE A 31 3.02 8.02 -9.64
N THR A 32 3.23 7.96 -10.96
CA THR A 32 2.81 9.01 -11.89
C THR A 32 1.78 8.46 -12.86
N LEU A 33 0.64 9.13 -12.97
CA LEU A 33 -0.36 8.89 -13.99
C LEU A 33 -0.25 10.01 -15.04
N ILE A 34 0.14 9.61 -16.24
CA ILE A 34 0.39 10.53 -17.36
C ILE A 34 -0.93 11.04 -17.93
N ASP A 35 -0.97 12.31 -18.33
CA ASP A 35 -2.14 12.98 -18.93
C ASP A 35 -3.40 12.87 -18.05
N ARG A 36 -3.23 12.96 -16.74
CA ARG A 36 -4.31 12.88 -15.74
C ARG A 36 -4.20 14.03 -14.75
N GLN A 37 -5.33 14.68 -14.49
CA GLN A 37 -5.47 15.77 -13.54
C GLN A 37 -6.68 15.55 -12.63
N GLY A 38 -6.77 16.32 -11.53
CA GLY A 38 -7.91 16.26 -10.62
C GLY A 38 -7.99 14.97 -9.80
N LEU A 39 -6.87 14.26 -9.65
CA LEU A 39 -6.78 13.06 -8.84
C LEU A 39 -6.18 13.39 -7.48
N ALA A 40 -6.66 12.67 -6.46
CA ALA A 40 -6.03 12.59 -5.15
C ALA A 40 -5.73 11.12 -4.83
N ALA A 41 -4.69 10.90 -4.03
CA ALA A 41 -4.43 9.61 -3.43
C ALA A 41 -4.82 9.66 -1.95
N TYR A 42 -5.16 8.50 -1.38
CA TYR A 42 -5.53 8.39 0.03
C TYR A 42 -4.78 7.22 0.64
N ALA A 43 -4.07 7.48 1.74
CA ALA A 43 -3.54 6.43 2.59
C ALA A 43 -4.72 5.71 3.27
N LEU A 44 -4.72 4.39 3.27
CA LEU A 44 -5.78 3.57 3.85
C LEU A 44 -5.28 2.81 5.08
N ASP A 45 -6.14 2.57 6.06
CA ASP A 45 -5.85 1.63 7.14
C ASP A 45 -6.00 0.16 6.69
N GLY A 46 -5.76 -0.79 7.60
CA GLY A 46 -5.90 -2.22 7.31
C GLY A 46 -7.32 -2.70 7.00
N THR A 47 -8.34 -1.84 7.15
CA THR A 47 -9.75 -2.11 6.81
C THR A 47 -10.15 -1.49 5.46
N GLY A 48 -9.29 -0.65 4.88
CA GLY A 48 -9.59 0.13 3.68
C GLY A 48 -10.20 1.51 3.96
N THR A 49 -10.23 1.95 5.23
CA THR A 49 -10.76 3.27 5.59
C THR A 49 -9.73 4.36 5.25
N ARG A 50 -10.16 5.44 4.61
CA ARG A 50 -9.31 6.60 4.29
C ARG A 50 -8.75 7.23 5.56
N MET A 51 -7.45 7.53 5.55
CA MET A 51 -6.73 8.20 6.62
C MET A 51 -6.30 9.61 6.18
N GLU A 52 -5.22 9.70 5.40
CA GLU A 52 -4.60 10.95 4.98
C GLU A 52 -4.73 11.13 3.47
N THR A 53 -5.08 12.34 3.03
CA THR A 53 -5.13 12.70 1.61
C THR A 53 -3.76 13.15 1.12
N ILE A 54 -3.33 12.62 -0.01
CA ILE A 54 -2.08 12.91 -0.69
C ILE A 54 -2.43 13.61 -2.00
N GLN A 55 -2.13 14.92 -2.05
CA GLN A 55 -2.41 15.73 -3.23
C GLN A 55 -1.44 15.39 -4.37
N ALA A 56 -1.95 15.37 -5.60
CA ALA A 56 -1.13 15.16 -6.78
C ALA A 56 -0.20 16.37 -7.01
N ALA A 57 1.05 16.09 -7.37
CA ALA A 57 1.97 17.08 -7.91
C ALA A 57 2.08 16.96 -9.44
N GLY A 58 2.38 18.08 -10.10
CA GLY A 58 2.60 18.14 -11.55
C GLY A 58 1.56 18.99 -12.29
N GLU A 59 1.95 19.52 -13.45
CA GLU A 59 1.04 20.13 -14.42
C GLU A 59 0.86 19.15 -15.58
N GLY A 60 -0.38 18.77 -15.90
CA GLY A 60 -0.65 17.78 -16.97
C GLY A 60 -0.70 16.33 -16.48
N ASP A 61 0.14 15.99 -15.51
CA ASP A 61 0.23 14.66 -14.90
C ASP A 61 -0.17 14.68 -13.41
N ALA A 62 -0.51 13.51 -12.88
CA ALA A 62 -0.74 13.32 -11.44
C ALA A 62 0.35 12.44 -10.83
N SER A 63 1.26 13.04 -10.07
CA SER A 63 2.33 12.34 -9.36
C SER A 63 2.09 12.30 -7.86
N PHE A 64 2.19 11.11 -7.27
CA PHE A 64 2.01 10.85 -5.84
C PHE A 64 3.27 10.23 -5.25
N ARG A 65 3.77 10.80 -4.15
CA ARG A 65 4.83 10.17 -3.35
C ARG A 65 4.18 9.37 -2.23
N VAL A 66 4.37 8.05 -2.25
CA VAL A 66 3.91 7.13 -1.21
C VAL A 66 5.11 6.60 -0.44
N GLY A 67 4.91 6.20 0.83
CA GLY A 67 6.03 5.75 1.65
C GLY A 67 5.71 5.54 3.12
N PRO A 68 6.73 5.18 3.92
CA PRO A 68 6.56 4.78 5.31
C PRO A 68 6.01 5.90 6.22
N GLN A 69 6.09 7.16 5.80
CA GLN A 69 5.49 8.29 6.54
C GLN A 69 3.99 8.14 6.78
N TYR A 70 3.26 7.45 5.88
CA TYR A 70 1.83 7.23 6.00
C TYR A 70 1.46 6.01 6.86
N ARG A 71 2.46 5.25 7.36
CA ARG A 71 2.29 4.07 8.22
C ARG A 71 1.31 3.03 7.67
N THR A 72 1.26 2.92 6.34
CA THR A 72 0.44 1.95 5.62
C THR A 72 1.13 1.52 4.33
N VAL A 73 0.71 0.36 3.83
CA VAL A 73 1.07 -0.16 2.51
C VAL A 73 -0.13 -0.11 1.54
N TRP A 74 -1.25 0.47 1.98
CA TRP A 74 -2.50 0.52 1.23
C TRP A 74 -2.80 1.95 0.81
N TYR A 75 -3.02 2.15 -0.48
CA TYR A 75 -3.37 3.44 -1.07
C TYR A 75 -4.45 3.25 -2.12
N GLU A 76 -5.36 4.21 -2.22
CA GLU A 76 -6.26 4.33 -3.36
C GLU A 76 -6.05 5.66 -4.08
N ILE A 77 -6.34 5.69 -5.38
CA ILE A 77 -6.26 6.88 -6.22
C ILE A 77 -7.62 7.08 -6.86
N GLY A 78 -8.19 8.29 -6.73
CA GLY A 78 -9.51 8.61 -7.24
C GLY A 78 -9.72 10.10 -7.41
N THR A 79 -10.86 10.46 -7.99
CA THR A 79 -11.38 11.83 -7.92
C THR A 79 -11.99 12.06 -6.54
N GLU A 80 -11.97 13.31 -6.04
CA GLU A 80 -12.76 13.68 -4.85
C GLU A 80 -14.26 13.41 -5.04
#